data_AF-A0A0P7TQ51-F1
#
_entry.id   AF-A0A0P7TQ51-F1
#
_cell.length_a   1.000
_cell.length_b   1.000
_cell.length_c   1.000
_cell.angle_alpha   90.00
_cell.angle_beta   90.00
_cell.angle_gamma   90.00
#
_symmetry.space_group_name_H-M   'P 1'
#
loop_
_entity.id
_entity.type
_entity.pdbx_description
1 polymer ?
#
loop_
_entity_poly.entity_id
_entity_poly.type
_entity_poly.pdbx_seq_one_letter_code
_entity_poly.pdbx_strand_id
1 'polypeptide(L)' 'MLKVLLLLILLDSFNCSTGAVITGACERDMQCDLGTCCAVSLWLRGLRMCTPRGMLGDECHPFSH' A
#
# COMPACT_ATOMS: atom_id res chain seq x y z
N MET A 1 -14.83 25.16 -16.90
CA MET A 1 -13.64 24.30 -17.14
C MET A 1 -12.79 24.13 -15.88
N LEU A 2 -12.30 25.20 -15.24
CA LEU A 2 -11.45 25.11 -14.04
C LEU A 2 -12.06 24.34 -12.85
N LYS A 3 -13.36 24.52 -12.56
CA LYS A 3 -14.06 23.79 -11.49
C LYS A 3 -14.11 22.27 -11.69
N VAL A 4 -14.26 21.83 -12.94
CA VAL A 4 -14.30 20.41 -13.29
C VAL A 4 -12.92 19.80 -13.12
N LEU A 5 -11.87 20.51 -13.57
CA LEU A 5 -10.49 20.10 -13.35
C LEU A 5 -10.16 20.01 -11.84
N LEU A 6 -10.62 20.97 -11.03
CA LEU A 6 -10.44 20.94 -9.57
C LEU A 6 -11.14 19.72 -8.94
N LEU A 7 -12.38 19.42 -9.35
CA LEU A 7 -13.14 18.26 -8.89
C LEU A 7 -12.43 16.94 -9.23
N LEU A 8 -11.89 16.83 -10.45
CA LEU A 8 -11.13 15.65 -10.87
C LEU A 8 -9.86 15.48 -10.02
N ILE A 9 -9.10 16.56 -9.80
CA ILE A 9 -7.89 16.54 -8.96
C ILE A 9 -8.24 16.13 -7.52
N LEU A 10 -9.32 16.65 -6.94
CA LEU A 10 -9.74 16.31 -5.58
C LEU A 10 -10.20 14.84 -5.47
N LEU A 11 -10.89 14.30 -6.48
CA LEU A 11 -11.30 12.89 -6.52
C LEU A 11 -10.12 11.94 -6.70
N ASP A 12 -9.12 12.34 -7.50
CA ASP A 12 -7.86 11.61 -7.67
C ASP A 12 -7.06 11.64 -6.36
N SER A 13 -7.00 12.79 -5.68
CA SER A 13 -6.38 12.95 -4.35
C SER A 13 -7.09 12.15 -3.25
N PHE A 14 -8.40 11.92 -3.39
CA PHE A 14 -9.19 11.13 -2.45
C PHE A 14 -9.00 9.62 -2.68
N ASN A 15 -8.87 9.17 -3.93
CA ASN A 15 -8.50 7.79 -4.26
C ASN A 15 -7.01 7.51 -4.02
N CYS A 16 -6.18 8.54 -4.18
CA CYS A 16 -4.77 8.61 -3.84
C CYS A 16 -4.61 9.24 -2.44
N SER A 17 -5.62 9.09 -1.57
CA SER A 17 -5.36 9.20 -0.15
C SER A 17 -4.47 8.00 0.14
N THR A 18 -3.17 8.28 0.02
CA THR A 18 -2.10 7.51 0.63
C THR A 18 -2.58 7.35 2.05
N GLY A 19 -3.20 6.21 2.33
CA GLY A 19 -3.70 5.92 3.65
C GLY A 19 -2.44 5.84 4.47
N ALA A 20 -2.03 6.95 5.06
CA ALA A 20 -0.99 6.97 6.06
C ALA A 20 -1.59 6.19 7.22
N VAL A 21 -1.48 4.86 7.13
CA VAL A 21 -2.01 3.96 8.13
C VAL A 21 -1.11 4.19 9.32
N ILE A 22 -1.64 4.93 10.29
CA ILE A 22 -0.99 5.29 11.56
C ILE A 22 -0.44 4.02 12.27
N THR A 23 -0.88 2.82 11.87
CA THR A 23 -0.49 1.51 12.41
C THR A 23 0.29 0.61 11.44
N GLY A 24 0.61 1.06 10.22
CA GLY A 24 1.27 0.25 9.18
C GLY A 24 0.44 -0.92 8.63
N ALA A 25 -0.81 -1.08 9.04
CA ALA A 25 -1.71 -2.11 8.52
C ALA A 25 -2.19 -1.81 7.09
N CYS A 26 -2.53 -2.82 6.30
CA CYS A 26 -2.98 -2.61 4.92
C CYS A 26 -3.90 -3.74 4.43
N GLU A 27 -4.65 -3.48 3.37
CA GLU A 27 -5.43 -4.46 2.61
C GLU A 27 -4.88 -4.64 1.19
N ARG A 28 -4.33 -3.56 0.60
CA ARG A 28 -3.79 -3.54 -0.77
C ARG A 28 -2.52 -2.71 -0.84
N ASP A 29 -1.66 -3.03 -1.80
CA ASP A 29 -0.36 -2.37 -2.01
C ASP A 29 -0.47 -0.85 -2.24
N MET A 30 -1.55 -0.38 -2.86
CA MET A 30 -1.79 1.06 -3.12
C MET A 30 -1.87 1.91 -1.84
N GLN A 31 -2.05 1.29 -0.68
CA GLN A 31 -2.08 1.96 0.63
C GLN A 31 -0.68 2.13 1.24
N CYS A 32 0.32 1.46 0.67
CA CYS A 32 1.69 1.45 1.17
C CYS A 32 2.58 2.36 0.32
N ASP A 33 3.67 2.84 0.91
CA ASP A 33 4.62 3.74 0.25
C ASP A 33 5.42 3.03 -0.86
N LEU A 34 6.03 3.82 -1.75
CA LEU A 34 6.94 3.34 -2.79
C LEU A 34 8.06 2.48 -2.18
N GLY A 35 8.28 1.28 -2.74
CA GLY A 35 9.27 0.33 -2.24
C GLY A 35 8.77 -0.61 -1.14
N THR A 36 7.49 -0.50 -0.76
CA THR A 36 6.81 -1.42 0.15
C THR A 36 5.63 -2.13 -0.53
N CYS A 37 5.17 -3.24 0.03
CA CYS A 37 3.98 -3.97 -0.40
C CYS A 37 3.15 -4.42 0.81
N CYS A 38 1.90 -4.78 0.57
CA CYS A 38 0.99 -5.25 1.60
C CYS A 38 1.13 -6.76 1.82
N ALA A 39 1.83 -7.18 2.88
CA ALA A 39 2.08 -8.59 3.18
C ALA A 39 1.43 -9.03 4.50
N VAL A 40 1.18 -10.34 4.61
CA VAL A 40 0.67 -10.94 5.86
C VAL A 40 1.75 -10.94 6.95
N SER A 41 1.35 -10.69 8.19
CA SER A 41 2.24 -10.78 9.35
C SER A 41 2.53 -12.24 9.70
N LEU A 42 3.82 -12.56 9.93
CA LEU A 42 4.25 -13.88 10.40
C LEU A 42 3.86 -14.15 11.86
N TRP A 43 3.63 -13.09 12.64
CA TRP A 43 3.40 -13.15 14.08
C TRP A 43 1.91 -13.13 14.45
N LEU A 44 1.10 -12.44 13.66
CA LEU A 44 -0.32 -12.19 13.93
C LEU A 44 -1.17 -12.65 12.75
N ARG A 45 -1.96 -13.70 12.98
CA ARG A 45 -2.87 -14.24 11.97
C ARG A 45 -3.93 -13.20 11.60
N GLY A 46 -4.19 -13.08 10.30
CA GLY A 46 -5.22 -12.18 9.77
C GLY A 46 -4.82 -10.70 9.75
N LEU A 47 -3.61 -10.35 10.20
CA LEU A 47 -3.07 -9.01 10.06
C LEU A 47 -2.20 -8.92 8.80
N ARG A 48 -2.43 -7.87 8.02
CA ARG A 48 -1.58 -7.46 6.90
C ARG A 48 -0.97 -6.10 7.20
N MET A 49 0.28 -5.90 6.80
CA MET A 49 1.02 -4.67 7.03
C MET A 49 1.93 -4.34 5.86
N CYS A 50 2.22 -3.05 5.68
CA CYS A 50 3.19 -2.59 4.72
C CYS A 50 4.58 -3.12 5.11
N THR A 51 5.15 -3.97 4.25
CA THR A 51 6.48 -4.54 4.41
C THR A 51 7.41 -4.01 3.32
N PRO A 52 8.69 -3.77 3.60
CA PRO A 52 9.66 -3.53 2.54
C PRO A 52 9.71 -4.69 1.56
N ARG A 53 9.93 -4.38 0.28
CA ARG A 53 10.13 -5.40 -0.75
C ARG A 53 11.44 -6.14 -0.52
N GLY A 54 11.45 -7.45 -0.76
CA GLY A 54 12.68 -8.25 -0.66
C GLY A 54 13.76 -7.77 -1.63
N MET A 55 15.01 -7.90 -1.20
CA MET A 55 16.21 -7.60 -1.97
C MET A 55 16.78 -8.86 -2.64
N LEU A 56 17.80 -8.68 -3.46
CA LEU A 56 18.50 -9.80 -4.10
C LEU A 56 19.12 -10.72 -3.01
N GLY A 57 18.74 -11.98 -3.03
CA GLY A 57 19.19 -12.99 -2.07
C GLY A 57 18.27 -13.18 -0.87
N ASP A 58 17.21 -12.38 -0.73
CA ASP A 58 16.19 -12.60 0.29
C ASP A 58 15.29 -13.78 -0.07
N GLU A 59 14.78 -14.47 0.95
CA GLU A 59 13.79 -15.51 0.77
C GLU A 59 12.46 -14.92 0.33
N CYS A 60 11.94 -15.43 -0.79
CA CYS A 60 10.63 -15.08 -1.31
C CYS A 60 9.73 -16.31 -1.36
N HIS A 61 8.43 -16.11 -1.11
CA HIS A 61 7.47 -17.17 -1.32
C HIS A 61 7.17 -17.28 -2.83
N PRO A 62 7.13 -18.49 -3.42
CA PRO A 62 7.00 -18.67 -4.87
C PRO A 62 5.69 -18.12 -5.46
N PHE A 63 4.69 -17.85 -4.60
CA PHE A 63 3.39 -17.29 -4.99
C PHE A 63 3.20 -15.81 -4.59
N SER A 64 4.28 -15.11 -4.19
CA SER A 64 4.25 -13.66 -4.01
C SER A 64 4.28 -12.97 -5.38
N HIS A 65 3.27 -12.15 -5.68
CA HIS A 65 3.13 -11.39 -6.93
C HIS A 65 3.65 -9.95 -6.81
#